data_AF-A0A7W5QMB0-F1
#
_entry.id   AF-A0A7W5QMB0-F1
#
_cell.length_a   1.000
_cell.length_b   1.000
_cell.length_c   1.000
_cell.angle_alpha   90.00
_cell.angle_beta   90.00
_cell.angle_gamma   90.00
#
_symmetry.space_group_name_H-M   'P 1'
#
loop_
_entity.id
_entity.type
_entity.pdbx_description
1 polymer ?
#
loop_
_entity_poly.entity_id
_entity_poly.type
_entity_poly.pdbx_seq_one_letter_code
_entity_poly.pdbx_strand_id
1 'polypeptide(L)'
;MALPYYDATLWPALQATGITLYAVSAQNPVDLGPTERHGLRYATLADPDYALARQLGITFFPEDQPSVAPGTPLDWRHAGYPKL
;
A
#
# COMPACT_ATOMS: atom_id res chain seq x y z
N MET A 1 8.87 0.28 -7.22
CA MET A 1 8.44 -0.58 -8.35
C MET A 1 7.13 -1.35 -8.09
N ALA A 2 6.47 -1.22 -6.93
CA ALA A 2 5.29 -2.03 -6.61
C ALA A 2 4.02 -1.66 -7.41
N LEU A 3 3.75 -0.37 -7.66
CA LEU A 3 2.49 0.05 -8.30
C LEU A 3 2.29 -0.52 -9.72
N PRO A 4 3.25 -0.41 -10.66
CA PRO A 4 3.09 -1.01 -11.99
C PRO A 4 2.96 -2.54 -11.94
N TYR A 5 3.57 -3.19 -10.94
CA TYR A 5 3.46 -4.63 -10.76
C TYR A 5 2.03 -5.04 -10.38
N TYR A 6 1.39 -4.34 -9.43
CA TYR A 6 -0.01 -4.60 -9.08
C TYR A 6 -0.95 -4.33 -10.26
N ASP A 7 -0.69 -3.28 -11.04
CA ASP A 7 -1.44 -3.02 -12.26
C ASP A 7 -1.31 -4.18 -13.25
N ALA A 8 -0.09 -4.65 -13.53
CA ALA A 8 0.12 -5.72 -14.50
C ALA A 8 -0.42 -7.09 -14.03
N THR A 9 -0.32 -7.41 -12.74
CA THR A 9 -0.54 -8.77 -12.23
C THR A 9 -1.84 -8.98 -11.48
N LEU A 10 -2.36 -7.94 -10.79
CA LEU A 10 -3.52 -8.06 -9.92
C LEU A 10 -4.77 -7.45 -10.55
N TRP A 11 -4.65 -6.25 -11.12
CA TRP A 11 -5.79 -5.52 -11.70
C TRP A 11 -6.61 -6.34 -12.71
N PRO A 12 -6.01 -7.07 -13.70
CA PRO A 12 -6.80 -7.80 -14.69
C PRO A 12 -7.64 -8.91 -14.07
N ALA A 13 -7.07 -9.65 -13.10
CA ALA A 13 -7.75 -10.74 -12.44
C ALA A 13 -8.92 -10.24 -11.58
N LEU A 14 -8.69 -9.16 -10.81
CA LEU A 14 -9.76 -8.55 -10.00
C LEU A 14 -10.88 -8.00 -10.87
N GLN A 15 -10.53 -7.27 -11.93
CA GLN A 15 -11.51 -6.71 -12.87
C GLN A 15 -12.37 -7.79 -13.53
N ALA A 16 -11.76 -8.91 -13.95
CA ALA A 16 -12.48 -10.02 -14.56
C ALA A 16 -13.52 -10.67 -13.62
N THR A 17 -13.34 -10.52 -12.31
CA THR A 17 -14.26 -11.02 -11.28
C THR A 17 -15.22 -9.95 -10.74
N GLY A 18 -15.18 -8.72 -11.28
CA GLY A 18 -16.00 -7.61 -10.82
C GLY A 18 -15.52 -6.96 -9.52
N ILE A 19 -14.28 -7.21 -9.10
CA ILE A 19 -13.66 -6.59 -7.92
C ILE A 19 -12.88 -5.36 -8.35
N THR A 20 -13.14 -4.22 -7.71
CA THR A 20 -12.41 -2.97 -7.98
C THR A 20 -11.15 -2.87 -7.12
N LEU A 21 -10.03 -2.53 -7.76
CA LEU A 21 -8.77 -2.23 -7.08
C LEU A 21 -8.63 -0.71 -6.89
N TYR A 22 -8.19 -0.30 -5.70
CA TYR A 22 -7.83 1.09 -5.39
C TYR A 22 -6.48 1.13 -4.70
N ALA A 23 -5.65 2.11 -5.03
CA ALA A 23 -4.53 2.51 -4.18
C ALA A 23 -4.99 3.58 -3.20
N VAL A 24 -4.56 3.49 -1.95
CA VAL A 24 -4.93 4.43 -0.89
C VAL A 24 -3.66 5.02 -0.28
N SER A 25 -3.65 6.33 -0.09
CA SER A 25 -2.51 7.07 0.47
C SER A 25 -2.97 7.98 1.61
N ALA A 26 -2.17 8.10 2.66
CA ALA A 26 -2.39 9.06 3.74
C ALA A 26 -2.18 10.52 3.31
N GLN A 27 -1.59 10.75 2.13
CA GLN A 27 -1.35 12.07 1.60
C GLN A 27 -2.68 12.75 1.24
N ASN A 28 -2.88 13.98 1.72
CA ASN A 28 -4.08 14.77 1.46
C ASN A 28 -3.71 16.23 1.11
N PRO A 29 -3.94 16.70 -0.14
CA PRO A 29 -4.49 15.96 -1.26
C PRO A 29 -3.53 14.86 -1.75
N VAL A 30 -4.07 13.81 -2.36
CA VAL A 30 -3.26 12.70 -2.88
C VAL A 30 -2.44 13.13 -4.10
N ASP A 31 -1.17 12.72 -4.16
CA ASP A 31 -0.35 12.91 -5.35
C ASP A 31 -0.75 11.91 -6.45
N LEU A 32 -1.19 12.43 -7.59
CA LEU A 32 -1.54 11.64 -8.77
C LEU A 32 -0.34 11.36 -9.68
N GLY A 33 0.80 12.00 -9.46
CA GLY A 33 2.01 11.85 -10.27
C GLY A 33 2.46 10.40 -10.47
N PRO A 34 2.44 9.52 -9.44
CA PRO A 34 2.74 8.10 -9.62
C PRO A 34 1.75 7.37 -10.53
N THR A 35 0.47 7.71 -10.44
CA THR A 35 -0.60 7.15 -11.27
C THR A 35 -0.38 7.53 -12.73
N GLU A 36 -0.18 8.82 -12.99
CA GLU A 36 0.02 9.36 -14.33
C GLU A 36 1.31 8.85 -14.97
N ARG A 37 2.42 8.87 -14.22
CA ARG A 37 3.73 8.39 -14.68
C ARG A 37 3.70 6.93 -15.13
N HIS A 38 2.88 6.11 -14.50
CA HIS A 38 2.82 4.67 -14.74
C HIS A 38 1.58 4.23 -15.53
N GLY A 39 0.68 5.14 -15.88
CA GLY A 39 -0.56 4.81 -16.59
C GLY A 39 -1.41 3.78 -15.85
N LEU A 40 -1.50 3.87 -14.52
CA LEU A 40 -2.21 2.88 -13.71
C LEU A 40 -3.70 2.90 -14.06
N ARG A 41 -4.30 1.71 -14.18
CA ARG A 41 -5.70 1.52 -14.56
C ARG A 41 -6.66 1.55 -13.36
N TYR A 42 -6.13 1.46 -12.15
CA TYR A 42 -6.88 1.66 -10.91
C TYR A 42 -6.69 3.10 -10.40
N ALA A 43 -7.69 3.57 -9.66
CA ALA A 43 -7.65 4.90 -9.07
C ALA A 43 -6.81 4.94 -7.78
N THR A 44 -6.21 6.10 -7.52
CA THR A 44 -5.51 6.41 -6.27
C THR A 44 -6.33 7.40 -5.46
N LEU A 45 -6.60 7.09 -4.19
CA LEU A 45 -7.46 7.85 -3.28
C LEU A 45 -6.68 8.33 -2.05
N ALA A 46 -7.07 9.47 -1.50
CA ALA A 46 -6.61 9.93 -0.20
C ALA A 46 -7.36 9.19 0.94
N ASP A 47 -6.68 8.97 2.06
CA ASP A 47 -7.26 8.55 3.34
C ASP A 47 -7.05 9.67 4.37
N PRO A 48 -7.92 10.70 4.40
CA PRO A 48 -7.82 11.80 5.35
C PRO A 48 -7.82 11.28 6.79
N ASP A 49 -6.93 11.83 7.60
CA ASP A 49 -6.77 11.47 9.01
C ASP A 49 -6.55 9.97 9.24
N TYR A 50 -6.03 9.22 8.26
CA TYR A 50 -5.85 7.76 8.37
C TYR A 50 -7.13 7.03 8.77
N ALA A 51 -8.31 7.55 8.42
CA ALA A 51 -9.58 7.04 8.91
C ALA A 51 -9.79 5.57 8.51
N LEU A 52 -9.55 5.23 7.25
CA LEU A 52 -9.63 3.86 6.75
C LEU A 52 -8.54 2.99 7.36
N ALA A 53 -7.29 3.47 7.37
CA ALA A 53 -6.17 2.71 7.91
C ALA A 53 -6.35 2.37 9.41
N ARG A 54 -6.91 3.30 10.20
CA ARG A 54 -7.23 3.09 11.62
C ARG A 54 -8.34 2.08 11.79
N GLN A 55 -9.40 2.16 10.99
CA GLN A 55 -10.49 1.19 11.03
C GLN A 55 -10.02 -0.23 10.69
N LEU A 56 -9.04 -0.36 9.79
CA LEU A 56 -8.44 -1.64 9.42
C LEU A 56 -7.33 -2.12 10.37
N GLY A 57 -6.90 -1.28 11.33
CA GLY A 57 -5.80 -1.63 12.24
C GLY A 57 -4.43 -1.75 11.55
N ILE A 58 -4.23 -1.05 10.43
CA ILE A 58 -2.99 -1.08 9.62
C ILE A 58 -2.16 0.21 9.73
N THR A 59 -2.43 1.04 10.73
CA THR A 59 -1.56 2.18 11.05
C THR A 59 -0.32 1.71 11.81
N PHE A 60 0.82 2.31 11.50
CA PHE A 60 2.08 2.07 12.19
C PHE A 60 2.52 3.36 12.86
N PHE A 61 3.04 3.30 14.08
CA PHE A 61 3.74 4.44 14.65
C PHE A 61 5.13 4.58 14.00
N PRO A 62 5.68 5.80 13.87
CA PRO A 62 7.03 5.98 13.33
C PRO A 62 8.11 5.15 14.05
N GLU A 63 7.94 4.93 15.34
CA GLU A 63 8.78 4.07 16.18
C GLU A 63 8.65 2.56 15.86
N ASP A 64 7.60 2.15 15.15
CA ASP A 64 7.39 0.77 14.69
C ASP A 64 8.14 0.46 13.39
N GLN A 65 8.90 1.41 12.85
CA GLN A 65 9.67 1.17 11.64
C GLN A 65 10.74 0.10 11.94
N PRO A 66 10.62 -1.12 11.37
CA PRO A 66 11.60 -2.16 11.65
C PRO A 66 12.98 -1.67 11.19
N SER A 67 14.04 -1.89 11.97
CA SER A 67 15.41 -1.41 11.67
C SER A 67 16.04 -1.99 10.39
N VAL A 68 15.24 -2.70 9.60
CA VAL A 68 15.65 -3.46 8.44
C VAL A 68 15.85 -2.51 7.27
N ALA A 69 17.08 -2.43 6.77
CA ALA A 69 17.43 -1.58 5.65
C ALA A 69 16.65 -1.98 4.37
N PRO A 70 16.23 -1.02 3.53
CA PRO A 70 15.57 -1.30 2.26
C PRO A 70 16.37 -2.30 1.41
N GLY A 71 15.74 -3.38 0.97
CA GLY A 71 16.36 -4.44 0.16
C GLY A 71 16.87 -5.65 0.94
N THR A 72 16.82 -5.61 2.28
CA THR A 72 17.07 -6.80 3.09
C THR A 72 15.86 -7.74 3.02
N PRO A 73 16.04 -9.05 2.75
CA PRO A 73 14.95 -10.02 2.82
C PRO A 73 14.31 -9.98 4.21
N LEU A 74 12.97 -9.88 4.24
CA LEU A 74 12.24 -9.86 5.50
C LEU A 74 12.38 -11.24 6.17
N ASP A 75 13.19 -11.35 7.22
CA ASP A 75 13.23 -12.53 8.07
C ASP A 75 12.18 -12.38 9.19
N TRP A 76 10.98 -12.87 8.91
CA TRP A 76 9.84 -12.91 9.84
C TRP A 76 10.13 -13.67 11.14
N ARG A 77 11.23 -14.44 11.25
CA ARG A 77 11.60 -15.13 12.49
C ARG A 77 12.34 -14.21 13.48
N HIS A 78 12.89 -13.10 13.01
CA HIS A 78 13.70 -12.17 13.80
C HIS A 78 13.21 -10.72 13.76
N ALA A 79 12.24 -10.40 12.90
CA ALA A 79 11.55 -9.13 12.98
C ALA A 79 10.77 -9.08 14.30
N GLY A 80 11.20 -8.23 15.23
CA GLY A 80 10.65 -8.06 16.57
C GLY A 80 9.24 -7.47 16.60
N TYR A 81 8.34 -7.99 15.77
CA TYR A 81 6.91 -7.71 15.88
C TYR A 81 6.41 -8.26 17.22
N PRO A 82 5.65 -7.47 18.00
CA PRO A 82 5.01 -8.01 19.19
C PRO A 82 4.13 -9.18 18.76
N LYS A 83 4.35 -10.34 19.40
CA LYS A 83 3.44 -11.47 19.28
C LYS A 83 2.11 -11.07 19.90
N LEU A 84 1.01 -11.33 19.17
CA LEU A 84 -0.37 -11.23 19.64
C LEU A 84 -0.59 -11.92 20.98
#